data_AF-A0A9E2Y3N7-F1
#
_entry.id   AF-A0A9E2Y3N7-F1
#
_cell.length_a   1.000
_cell.length_b   1.000
_cell.length_c   1.000
_cell.angle_alpha   90.00
_cell.angle_beta   90.00
_cell.angle_gamma   90.00
#
_symmetry.space_group_name_H-M   'P 1'
#
loop_
_entity.id
_entity.type
_entity.pdbx_description
1 polymer ?
#
loop_
_entity_poly.entity_id
_entity_poly.type
_entity_poly.pdbx_seq_one_letter_code
_entity_poly.pdbx_strand_id
1 'polypeptide(L)'
;ADHKLVIVKGDPSEVLALCRWRLHNGIVAPLEPEDRRTIEAENLAMAEDALRVLGIAYRSAGVEDHGTSIEQNFIWAGLVGMADPIRKGAPDLIEAFRRAGITSIMLTGDQRATAAAVATELGLSNGSRAEIVEAAQLEEFAAATPDGDLPRVDLPRVFARVAPGQKLQLVKKLQRSGLVVAMIGDGVNDTPPLRAADIGIALGRSGVEAARGIADVILLEDDLASLADAVERGRTVAINIRKAIRYLVATNLSEIIFMLVAAAAGRAHPLSPIQLLWINLLTDVLPALGLAMEPAAPDLMTRPPRDPQEPVISPAEFGTLARDASLIAASAFAAQACAARLGGSTQSGQTVGFTSLVAAQLFYAFACRSRRGSILSGRARPPNPFFFGALGCAFAAQGAALFIPGFRNLFGPAIGIADFGISLAAGAAPLLAIETLRKAQSYPT
;
A
#
# COMPACT_ATOMS: atom_id res chain seq x y z
N ALA A 1 -38.23 51.75 -16.97
CA ALA A 1 -37.69 51.49 -15.63
C ALA A 1 -37.00 50.14 -15.69
N ASP A 2 -35.73 50.05 -15.29
CA ASP A 2 -34.97 48.80 -15.32
C ASP A 2 -35.57 47.82 -14.31
N HIS A 3 -36.33 46.85 -14.79
CA HIS A 3 -36.82 45.75 -13.96
C HIS A 3 -35.62 44.91 -13.53
N LYS A 4 -35.20 45.05 -12.27
CA LYS A 4 -34.14 44.22 -11.69
C LYS A 4 -34.71 42.84 -11.37
N LEU A 5 -34.23 41.83 -12.09
CA LEU A 5 -34.50 40.42 -11.81
C LEU A 5 -33.45 39.89 -10.84
N VAL A 6 -33.89 39.37 -9.70
CA VAL A 6 -33.03 38.69 -8.73
C VAL A 6 -33.30 37.19 -8.85
N ILE A 7 -32.27 36.40 -9.11
CA ILE A 7 -32.35 34.94 -9.22
C ILE A 7 -31.56 34.34 -8.06
N VAL A 8 -32.15 33.38 -7.36
CA VAL A 8 -31.49 32.59 -6.33
C VAL A 8 -31.42 31.13 -6.79
N LYS A 9 -30.29 30.49 -6.54
CA LYS A 9 -30.07 29.05 -6.73
C LYS A 9 -29.42 28.48 -5.48
N GLY A 10 -29.77 27.25 -5.11
CA GLY A 10 -29.22 26.64 -3.91
C GLY A 10 -29.83 25.27 -3.61
N ASP A 11 -29.66 24.84 -2.36
CA ASP A 11 -30.33 23.64 -1.84
C ASP A 11 -31.85 23.80 -2.04
N PRO A 12 -32.54 22.82 -2.65
CA PRO A 12 -33.96 22.91 -2.94
C PRO A 12 -34.81 23.30 -1.73
N SER A 13 -34.53 22.75 -0.54
CA SER A 13 -35.29 23.00 0.68
C SER A 13 -35.06 24.42 1.20
N GLU A 14 -33.81 24.90 1.17
CA GLU A 14 -33.48 26.27 1.55
C GLU A 14 -34.11 27.30 0.61
N VAL A 15 -34.05 27.06 -0.71
CA VAL A 15 -34.66 27.95 -1.70
C VAL A 15 -36.19 27.94 -1.59
N LEU A 16 -36.79 26.78 -1.37
CA LEU A 16 -38.24 26.63 -1.20
C LEU A 16 -38.73 27.35 0.07
N ALA A 17 -37.92 27.42 1.13
CA ALA A 17 -38.23 28.17 2.34
C ALA A 17 -38.36 29.69 2.09
N LEU A 18 -37.66 30.23 1.09
CA LEU A 18 -37.71 31.65 0.70
C LEU A 18 -38.90 31.99 -0.23
N CYS A 19 -39.61 30.97 -0.73
CA CYS A 19 -40.65 31.12 -1.74
C CYS A 19 -42.06 31.23 -1.13
N ARG A 20 -42.84 32.20 -1.63
CA ARG A 20 -44.29 32.35 -1.33
C ARG A 20 -45.19 32.09 -2.53
N TRP A 21 -44.62 32.12 -3.72
CA TRP A 21 -45.32 31.96 -4.98
C TRP A 21 -44.66 30.85 -5.79
N ARG A 22 -45.38 30.25 -6.73
CA ARG A 22 -44.84 29.29 -7.70
C ARG A 22 -45.20 29.69 -9.11
N LEU A 23 -44.33 29.37 -10.05
CA LEU A 23 -44.61 29.44 -11.46
C LEU A 23 -45.14 28.08 -11.93
N HIS A 24 -46.35 28.04 -12.46
CA HIS A 24 -46.94 26.84 -13.06
C HIS A 24 -47.55 27.18 -14.42
N ASN A 25 -47.05 26.57 -15.50
CA ASN A 25 -47.49 26.84 -16.87
C ASN A 25 -47.49 28.33 -17.26
N GLY A 26 -46.50 29.10 -16.78
CA GLY A 26 -46.39 30.53 -17.04
C GLY A 26 -47.25 31.43 -16.14
N ILE A 27 -48.05 30.86 -15.24
CA ILE A 27 -48.90 31.59 -14.29
C ILE A 27 -48.26 31.57 -12.90
N VAL A 28 -48.20 32.73 -12.25
CA VAL A 28 -47.73 32.87 -10.87
C VAL A 28 -48.91 32.66 -9.93
N ALA A 29 -48.84 31.64 -9.08
CA ALA A 29 -49.86 31.29 -8.09
C ALA A 29 -49.25 31.23 -6.67
N PRO A 30 -50.05 31.39 -5.60
CA PRO A 30 -49.59 31.14 -4.25
C PRO A 30 -49.01 29.72 -4.11
N LEU A 31 -47.91 29.58 -3.37
CA LEU A 31 -47.31 28.27 -3.10
C LEU A 31 -48.07 27.60 -1.95
N GLU A 32 -48.94 26.64 -2.27
CA GLU A 32 -49.74 25.94 -1.28
C GLU A 32 -48.96 24.81 -0.56
N PRO A 33 -49.40 24.35 0.62
CA PRO A 33 -48.73 23.26 1.33
C PRO A 33 -48.63 21.95 0.52
N GLU A 34 -49.60 21.66 -0.34
CA GLU A 34 -49.60 20.49 -1.22
C GLU A 34 -48.56 20.61 -2.35
N ASP A 35 -48.39 21.83 -2.90
CA ASP A 35 -47.34 22.12 -3.87
C ASP A 35 -45.95 21.91 -3.26
N ARG A 36 -45.73 22.36 -2.02
CA ARG A 36 -44.46 22.16 -1.30
C ARG A 36 -44.11 20.68 -1.16
N ARG A 37 -45.08 19.86 -0.74
CA ARG A 37 -44.88 18.39 -0.63
C ARG A 37 -44.56 17.76 -1.97
N THR A 38 -45.19 18.22 -3.05
CA THR A 38 -44.95 17.72 -4.40
C THR A 38 -43.52 18.04 -4.86
N ILE A 39 -43.08 19.29 -4.66
CA ILE A 39 -41.72 19.73 -4.99
C ILE A 39 -40.67 18.96 -4.16
N GLU A 40 -40.93 18.74 -2.87
CA GLU A 40 -40.04 17.96 -2.00
C GLU A 40 -39.96 16.50 -2.45
N ALA A 41 -41.08 15.90 -2.88
CA ALA A 41 -41.11 14.55 -3.42
C ALA A 41 -40.34 14.43 -4.76
N GLU A 42 -40.48 15.42 -5.65
CA GLU A 42 -39.71 15.48 -6.91
C GLU A 42 -38.22 15.65 -6.64
N ASN A 43 -37.83 16.49 -5.68
CA ASN A 43 -36.44 16.63 -5.25
C ASN A 43 -35.88 15.30 -4.76
N LEU A 44 -36.64 14.58 -3.92
CA LEU A 44 -36.22 13.27 -3.43
C LEU A 44 -36.07 12.25 -4.57
N ALA A 45 -37.03 12.17 -5.49
CA ALA A 45 -36.97 11.27 -6.63
C ALA A 45 -35.73 11.55 -7.51
N MET A 46 -35.45 12.82 -7.81
CA MET A 46 -34.25 13.20 -8.56
C MET A 46 -32.96 12.88 -7.81
N ALA A 47 -32.96 13.01 -6.48
CA ALA A 47 -31.83 12.65 -5.65
C ALA A 47 -31.57 11.13 -5.61
N GLU A 48 -32.65 10.33 -5.58
CA GLU A 48 -32.60 8.87 -5.64
C GLU A 48 -32.04 8.38 -6.99
N ASP A 49 -32.25 9.14 -8.07
CA ASP A 49 -31.61 8.94 -9.38
C ASP A 49 -30.15 9.45 -9.44
N ALA A 50 -29.50 9.62 -8.28
CA ALA A 50 -28.13 10.12 -8.12
C ALA A 50 -27.87 11.51 -8.74
N LEU A 51 -28.91 12.34 -8.92
CA LEU A 51 -28.75 13.70 -9.42
C LEU A 51 -28.40 14.66 -8.28
N ARG A 52 -27.51 15.60 -8.60
CA ARG A 52 -27.32 16.83 -7.82
C ARG A 52 -28.42 17.81 -8.18
N VAL A 53 -29.32 18.05 -7.25
CA VAL A 53 -30.52 18.87 -7.46
C VAL A 53 -30.30 20.29 -6.95
N LEU A 54 -30.65 21.29 -7.75
CA LEU A 54 -30.68 22.70 -7.38
C LEU A 54 -32.11 23.24 -7.47
N GLY A 55 -32.54 23.93 -6.42
CA GLY A 55 -33.75 24.74 -6.46
C GLY A 55 -33.45 26.09 -7.11
N ILE A 56 -34.33 26.55 -7.99
CA ILE A 56 -34.23 27.87 -8.62
C ILE A 56 -35.49 28.66 -8.28
N ALA A 57 -35.28 29.90 -7.84
CA ALA A 57 -36.36 30.84 -7.65
C ALA A 57 -35.93 32.24 -8.11
N TYR A 58 -36.91 33.08 -8.45
CA TYR A 58 -36.63 34.44 -8.88
C TYR A 58 -37.62 35.45 -8.30
N ARG A 59 -37.24 36.72 -8.35
CA ARG A 59 -38.07 37.85 -7.94
C ARG A 59 -37.87 39.00 -8.93
N SER A 60 -38.97 39.59 -9.39
CA SER A 60 -38.95 40.81 -10.21
C SER A 60 -39.19 42.03 -9.32
N ALA A 61 -38.28 43.01 -9.35
CA ALA A 61 -38.46 44.27 -8.64
C ALA A 61 -39.50 45.13 -9.38
N GLY A 62 -40.67 45.32 -8.75
CA GLY A 62 -41.84 46.00 -9.31
C GLY A 62 -43.13 45.88 -8.47
N VAL A 63 -43.14 45.00 -7.46
CA VAL A 63 -44.18 44.95 -6.42
C VAL A 63 -43.70 45.82 -5.26
N GLU A 64 -44.52 46.77 -4.82
CA GLU A 64 -44.16 47.86 -3.91
C GLU A 64 -43.38 47.39 -2.66
N ASP A 65 -42.24 48.03 -2.44
CA ASP A 65 -41.31 47.80 -1.33
C ASP A 65 -41.86 48.46 -0.05
N HIS A 66 -42.94 47.91 0.48
CA HIS A 66 -43.45 48.25 1.82
C HIS A 66 -42.83 47.29 2.82
N GLY A 67 -41.83 47.79 3.55
CA GLY A 67 -40.91 47.00 4.35
C GLY A 67 -41.54 45.96 5.28
N THR A 68 -41.02 44.74 5.22
CA THR A 68 -40.24 44.10 6.30
C THR A 68 -39.71 42.76 5.78
N SER A 69 -38.38 42.59 5.81
CA SER A 69 -37.58 41.46 5.30
C SER A 69 -37.50 41.31 3.76
N ILE A 70 -36.29 41.52 3.24
CA ILE A 70 -35.92 41.32 1.82
C ILE A 70 -35.96 39.81 1.42
N GLU A 71 -36.23 38.92 2.38
CA GLU A 71 -35.87 37.51 2.31
C GLU A 71 -37.03 36.56 1.92
N GLN A 72 -38.29 37.01 1.86
CA GLN A 72 -39.45 36.08 1.79
C GLN A 72 -40.49 36.35 0.68
N ASN A 73 -40.08 36.73 -0.52
CA ASN A 73 -41.02 36.99 -1.64
C ASN A 73 -40.57 36.40 -2.99
N PHE A 74 -39.91 35.23 -2.97
CA PHE A 74 -39.48 34.57 -4.20
C PHE A 74 -40.61 33.75 -4.86
N ILE A 75 -40.54 33.67 -6.19
CA ILE A 75 -41.35 32.80 -7.04
C ILE A 75 -40.52 31.56 -7.34
N TRP A 76 -41.00 30.39 -6.90
CA TRP A 76 -40.40 29.10 -7.22
C TRP A 76 -40.48 28.85 -8.73
N ALA A 77 -39.34 28.64 -9.37
CA ALA A 77 -39.25 28.39 -10.80
C ALA A 77 -39.20 26.90 -11.13
N GLY A 78 -38.51 26.10 -10.31
CA GLY A 78 -38.38 24.66 -10.51
C GLY A 78 -37.10 24.07 -9.96
N LEU A 79 -36.95 22.77 -10.18
CA LEU A 79 -35.75 21.98 -9.88
C LEU A 79 -34.90 21.79 -11.13
N VAL A 80 -33.59 21.77 -10.96
CA VAL A 80 -32.65 21.33 -12.00
C VAL A 80 -31.78 20.22 -11.44
N GLY A 81 -31.81 19.06 -12.09
CA GLY A 81 -30.97 17.91 -11.74
C GLY A 81 -29.78 17.84 -12.68
N MET A 82 -28.59 17.63 -12.11
CA MET A 82 -27.36 17.42 -12.86
C MET A 82 -26.71 16.15 -12.35
N ALA A 83 -26.35 15.24 -13.25
CA ALA A 83 -25.57 14.06 -12.89
C ALA A 83 -24.08 14.44 -12.82
N ASP A 84 -23.41 14.01 -11.75
CA ASP A 84 -21.94 13.92 -11.74
C ASP A 84 -21.58 12.45 -12.04
N PRO A 85 -21.16 12.12 -13.28
CA PRO A 85 -21.02 10.73 -13.68
C PRO A 85 -19.91 10.04 -12.90
N ILE A 86 -20.20 8.82 -12.44
CA ILE A 86 -19.19 7.98 -11.80
C ILE A 86 -18.06 7.70 -12.78
N ARG A 87 -16.82 7.90 -12.31
CA ARG A 87 -15.62 7.65 -13.11
C ARG A 87 -15.51 6.17 -13.45
N LYS A 88 -15.10 5.90 -14.69
CA LYS A 88 -14.83 4.53 -15.16
C LYS A 88 -13.82 3.84 -14.23
N GLY A 89 -14.06 2.57 -13.93
CA GLY A 89 -13.19 1.77 -13.05
C GLY A 89 -13.34 2.06 -11.56
N ALA A 90 -14.14 3.05 -11.13
CA ALA A 90 -14.38 3.30 -9.71
C ALA A 90 -15.02 2.09 -8.98
N PRO A 91 -16.09 1.45 -9.52
CA PRO A 91 -16.65 0.26 -8.87
C PRO A 91 -15.65 -0.90 -8.78
N ASP A 92 -14.87 -1.13 -9.85
CA ASP A 92 -13.83 -2.17 -9.89
C ASP A 92 -12.73 -1.91 -8.85
N LEU A 93 -12.34 -0.65 -8.67
CA LEU A 93 -11.39 -0.24 -7.64
C LEU A 93 -11.92 -0.53 -6.23
N ILE A 94 -13.17 -0.14 -5.94
CA ILE A 94 -13.80 -0.38 -4.63
C ILE A 94 -13.81 -1.88 -4.32
N GLU A 95 -14.17 -2.71 -5.31
CA GLU A 95 -14.16 -4.17 -5.17
C GLU A 95 -12.74 -4.73 -4.98
N ALA A 96 -11.74 -4.22 -5.71
CA ALA A 96 -10.34 -4.60 -5.53
C ALA A 96 -9.82 -4.25 -4.13
N PHE A 97 -10.13 -3.04 -3.64
CA PHE A 97 -9.78 -2.59 -2.29
C PHE A 97 -10.48 -3.41 -1.22
N ARG A 98 -11.75 -3.73 -1.40
CA ARG A 98 -12.50 -4.60 -0.49
C ARG A 98 -11.85 -5.98 -0.37
N ARG A 99 -11.52 -6.63 -1.49
CA ARG A 99 -10.80 -7.93 -1.50
C ARG A 99 -9.44 -7.83 -0.80
N ALA A 100 -8.76 -6.70 -0.94
CA ALA A 100 -7.48 -6.43 -0.32
C ALA A 100 -7.56 -5.99 1.16
N GLY A 101 -8.77 -5.95 1.76
CA GLY A 101 -9.00 -5.51 3.13
C GLY A 101 -8.76 -4.00 3.34
N ILE A 102 -8.84 -3.21 2.27
CA ILE A 102 -8.74 -1.75 2.30
C ILE A 102 -10.15 -1.16 2.44
N THR A 103 -10.32 -0.30 3.44
CA THR A 103 -11.57 0.40 3.70
C THR A 103 -11.67 1.64 2.82
N SER A 104 -12.64 1.66 1.91
CA SER A 104 -13.02 2.85 1.15
C SER A 104 -14.08 3.65 1.90
N ILE A 105 -13.90 4.98 1.95
CA ILE A 105 -14.82 5.94 2.56
C ILE A 105 -15.11 7.04 1.53
N MET A 106 -16.38 7.31 1.27
CA MET A 106 -16.83 8.40 0.41
C MET A 106 -17.11 9.66 1.23
N LEU A 107 -16.54 10.80 0.81
CA LEU A 107 -16.77 12.12 1.39
C LEU A 107 -17.39 13.03 0.34
N THR A 108 -18.67 13.38 0.49
CA THR A 108 -19.38 14.26 -0.45
C THR A 108 -20.02 15.47 0.22
N GLY A 109 -20.12 16.56 -0.54
CA GLY A 109 -20.91 17.74 -0.17
C GLY A 109 -22.39 17.62 -0.55
N ASP A 110 -22.78 16.55 -1.25
CA ASP A 110 -24.16 16.34 -1.68
C ASP A 110 -25.08 15.94 -0.51
N GLN A 111 -26.39 16.04 -0.78
CA GLN A 111 -27.43 15.61 0.14
C GLN A 111 -27.42 14.09 0.36
N ARG A 112 -27.97 13.65 1.50
CA ARG A 112 -28.00 12.26 1.94
C ARG A 112 -28.52 11.30 0.88
N ALA A 113 -29.62 11.65 0.19
CA ALA A 113 -30.25 10.79 -0.81
C ALA A 113 -29.35 10.57 -2.04
N THR A 114 -28.77 11.65 -2.60
CA THR A 114 -27.81 11.56 -3.71
C THR A 114 -26.57 10.76 -3.29
N ALA A 115 -26.04 10.99 -2.08
CA ALA A 115 -24.92 10.22 -1.55
C ALA A 115 -25.25 8.72 -1.40
N ALA A 116 -26.47 8.38 -1.01
CA ALA A 116 -26.92 6.99 -0.90
C ALA A 116 -26.96 6.29 -2.26
N ALA A 117 -27.48 6.98 -3.27
CA ALA A 117 -27.58 6.48 -4.63
C ALA A 117 -26.19 6.22 -5.23
N VAL A 118 -25.29 7.21 -5.15
CA VAL A 118 -23.89 7.07 -5.62
C VAL A 118 -23.16 5.96 -4.87
N ALA A 119 -23.34 5.85 -3.55
CA ALA A 119 -22.69 4.80 -2.76
C ALA A 119 -23.15 3.38 -3.15
N THR A 120 -24.41 3.24 -3.56
CA THR A 120 -24.98 1.99 -4.05
C THR A 120 -24.38 1.63 -5.40
N GLU A 121 -24.30 2.60 -6.32
CA GLU A 121 -23.70 2.41 -7.65
C GLU A 121 -22.19 2.08 -7.57
N LEU A 122 -21.47 2.67 -6.61
CA LEU A 122 -20.07 2.34 -6.31
C LEU A 122 -19.87 0.98 -5.61
N GLY A 123 -20.94 0.36 -5.10
CA GLY A 123 -20.84 -0.89 -4.35
C GLY A 123 -20.25 -0.74 -2.94
N LEU A 124 -20.27 0.45 -2.34
CA LEU A 124 -19.74 0.69 -0.98
C LEU A 124 -20.54 -0.02 0.13
N SER A 125 -21.76 -0.46 -0.19
CA SER A 125 -22.78 -0.93 0.76
C SER A 125 -22.92 -2.47 0.85
N ASN A 126 -22.16 -3.24 0.06
CA ASN A 126 -22.29 -4.70 -0.05
C ASN A 126 -23.75 -5.20 -0.22
N GLY A 127 -24.62 -4.43 -0.91
CA GLY A 127 -26.03 -4.77 -1.10
C GLY A 127 -26.96 -4.51 0.09
N SER A 128 -26.44 -3.97 1.21
CA SER A 128 -27.22 -3.44 2.34
C SER A 128 -27.37 -1.92 2.24
N ARG A 129 -28.27 -1.27 2.99
CA ARG A 129 -28.31 0.20 3.03
C ARG A 129 -27.02 0.71 3.67
N ALA A 130 -26.22 1.49 2.93
CA ALA A 130 -25.02 2.10 3.47
C ALA A 130 -25.38 2.97 4.68
N GLU A 131 -24.66 2.80 5.79
CA GLU A 131 -24.73 3.74 6.89
C GLU A 131 -24.15 5.08 6.43
N ILE A 132 -25.01 6.09 6.36
CA ILE A 132 -24.65 7.45 5.96
C ILE A 132 -24.64 8.31 7.20
N VAL A 133 -23.47 8.87 7.49
CA VAL A 133 -23.27 9.82 8.57
C VAL A 133 -23.25 11.23 7.97
N GLU A 134 -24.10 12.10 8.47
CA GLU A 134 -24.09 13.49 8.05
C GLU A 134 -23.04 14.29 8.81
N ALA A 135 -22.55 15.36 8.20
CA ALA A 135 -21.55 16.25 8.79
C ALA A 135 -21.85 16.70 10.22
N ALA A 136 -23.13 16.90 10.58
CA ALA A 136 -23.55 17.27 11.94
C ALA A 136 -23.29 16.16 12.98
N GLN A 137 -23.30 14.90 12.55
CA GLN A 137 -23.04 13.73 13.40
C GLN A 137 -21.55 13.36 13.44
N LEU A 138 -20.72 14.00 12.60
CA LEU A 138 -19.29 13.75 12.54
C LEU A 138 -18.58 14.21 13.83
N GLU A 139 -19.03 15.32 14.42
CA GLU A 139 -18.49 15.81 15.69
C GLU A 139 -18.81 14.86 16.84
N GLU A 140 -20.02 14.31 16.87
CA GLU A 140 -20.42 13.27 17.83
C GLU A 140 -19.63 11.98 17.62
N PHE A 141 -19.46 11.54 16.37
CA PHE A 141 -18.63 10.38 16.03
C PHE A 141 -17.16 10.56 16.46
N ALA A 142 -16.61 11.76 16.23
CA ALA A 142 -15.24 12.10 16.60
C ALA A 142 -15.04 12.17 18.12
N ALA A 143 -16.07 12.60 18.87
CA ALA A 143 -16.07 12.69 20.32
C ALA A 143 -16.37 11.35 21.01
N ALA A 144 -17.24 10.52 20.45
CA ALA A 144 -17.69 9.26 21.04
C ALA A 144 -16.66 8.13 20.96
N THR A 145 -15.72 8.20 20.00
CA THR A 145 -14.69 7.17 19.87
C THR A 145 -13.36 7.67 20.41
N PRO A 146 -12.80 7.11 21.50
CA PRO A 146 -11.47 7.44 21.97
C PRO A 146 -10.39 7.24 20.89
N ASP A 147 -9.33 8.04 20.91
CA ASP A 147 -8.20 7.85 20.00
C ASP A 147 -7.58 6.46 20.22
N GLY A 148 -7.41 5.68 19.15
CA GLY A 148 -6.77 4.37 19.18
C GLY A 148 -7.69 3.15 19.17
N ASP A 149 -9.02 3.32 19.27
CA ASP A 149 -9.96 2.19 19.45
C ASP A 149 -11.07 2.10 18.38
N LEU A 150 -10.89 2.75 17.21
CA LEU A 150 -11.82 2.55 16.09
C LEU A 150 -11.71 1.10 15.60
N PRO A 151 -12.74 0.25 15.79
CA PRO A 151 -12.74 -1.08 15.19
C PRO A 151 -12.72 -0.88 13.68
N ARG A 152 -11.70 -1.42 13.00
CA ARG A 152 -11.53 -1.32 11.53
C ARG A 152 -12.77 -1.73 10.72
N VAL A 153 -13.69 -2.45 11.36
CA VAL A 153 -14.88 -3.07 10.78
C VAL A 153 -16.10 -2.13 10.78
N ASP A 154 -16.22 -1.22 11.77
CA ASP A 154 -17.46 -0.48 12.04
C ASP A 154 -17.42 0.99 11.60
N LEU A 155 -16.50 1.34 10.70
CA LEU A 155 -16.44 2.70 10.15
C LEU A 155 -17.59 2.95 9.16
N PRO A 156 -18.34 4.05 9.31
CA PRO A 156 -19.26 4.52 8.29
C PRO A 156 -18.55 4.70 6.95
N ARG A 157 -19.18 4.22 5.87
CA ARG A 157 -18.59 4.22 4.53
C ARG A 157 -18.88 5.50 3.76
N VAL A 158 -19.88 6.28 4.19
CA VAL A 158 -20.37 7.45 3.47
C VAL A 158 -20.59 8.59 4.45
N PHE A 159 -19.95 9.73 4.16
CA PHE A 159 -20.19 10.99 4.83
C PHE A 159 -20.75 12.02 3.85
N ALA A 160 -21.92 12.56 4.16
CA ALA A 160 -22.65 13.50 3.31
C ALA A 160 -22.68 14.92 3.90
N ARG A 161 -22.89 15.93 3.04
CA ARG A 161 -22.85 17.37 3.37
C ARG A 161 -21.56 17.80 4.10
N VAL A 162 -20.41 17.19 3.78
CA VAL A 162 -19.14 17.42 4.49
C VAL A 162 -18.45 18.70 4.03
N ALA A 163 -18.14 19.60 4.96
CA ALA A 163 -17.38 20.81 4.70
C ALA A 163 -15.86 20.53 4.56
N PRO A 164 -15.08 21.39 3.87
CA PRO A 164 -13.64 21.18 3.68
C PRO A 164 -12.85 20.99 4.99
N GLY A 165 -13.18 21.75 6.04
CA GLY A 165 -12.55 21.61 7.37
C GLY A 165 -12.85 20.27 8.05
N GLN A 166 -14.03 19.72 7.81
CA GLN A 166 -14.46 18.43 8.39
C GLN A 166 -13.77 17.24 7.71
N LYS A 167 -13.49 17.33 6.40
CA LYS A 167 -12.65 16.33 5.70
C LYS A 167 -11.30 16.18 6.39
N LEU A 168 -10.66 17.30 6.72
CA LEU A 168 -9.36 17.31 7.41
C LEU A 168 -9.44 16.69 8.81
N GLN A 169 -10.50 16.98 9.57
CA GLN A 169 -10.71 16.42 10.90
C GLN A 169 -10.84 14.89 10.84
N LEU A 170 -11.61 14.37 9.88
CA LEU A 170 -11.78 12.93 9.69
C LEU A 170 -10.45 12.24 9.35
N VAL A 171 -9.67 12.79 8.40
CA VAL A 171 -8.34 12.25 8.06
C VAL A 171 -7.47 12.13 9.32
N LYS A 172 -7.37 13.19 10.11
CA LYS A 172 -6.59 13.19 11.36
C LYS A 172 -7.11 12.19 12.38
N LYS A 173 -8.42 12.02 12.50
CA LYS A 173 -9.03 11.06 13.43
C LYS A 173 -8.69 9.62 13.06
N LEU A 174 -8.79 9.28 11.78
CA LEU A 174 -8.44 7.96 11.27
C LEU A 174 -6.94 7.66 11.50
N GLN A 175 -6.06 8.64 11.26
CA GLN A 175 -4.62 8.52 11.54
C GLN A 175 -4.32 8.29 13.03
N ARG A 176 -4.96 9.05 13.94
CA ARG A 176 -4.82 8.87 15.39
C ARG A 176 -5.28 7.51 15.88
N SER A 177 -6.11 6.82 15.09
CA SER A 177 -6.57 5.46 15.36
C SER A 177 -5.63 4.40 14.80
N GLY A 178 -4.42 4.78 14.39
CA GLY A 178 -3.39 3.86 13.90
C GLY A 178 -3.63 3.35 12.48
N LEU A 179 -4.52 3.99 11.72
CA LEU A 179 -4.76 3.66 10.32
C LEU A 179 -3.85 4.49 9.42
N VAL A 180 -3.41 3.88 8.31
CA VAL A 180 -2.76 4.60 7.21
C VAL A 180 -3.86 5.09 6.27
N VAL A 181 -3.92 6.39 6.05
CA VAL A 181 -5.01 7.06 5.32
C VAL A 181 -4.48 7.58 3.98
N ALA A 182 -5.11 7.14 2.90
CA ALA A 182 -4.95 7.75 1.59
C ALA A 182 -6.16 8.63 1.26
N MET A 183 -5.92 9.86 0.80
CA MET A 183 -6.98 10.80 0.42
C MET A 183 -6.89 11.09 -1.08
N ILE A 184 -8.00 10.93 -1.79
CA ILE A 184 -8.12 11.29 -3.21
C ILE A 184 -8.89 12.61 -3.29
N GLY A 185 -8.36 13.58 -4.02
CA GLY A 185 -9.01 14.88 -4.22
C GLY A 185 -8.58 15.57 -5.51
N ASP A 186 -9.47 16.40 -6.05
CA ASP A 186 -9.26 17.12 -7.30
C ASP A 186 -9.50 18.63 -7.20
N GLY A 187 -10.14 19.09 -6.13
CA GLY A 187 -10.47 20.49 -5.90
C GLY A 187 -9.54 21.22 -4.92
N VAL A 188 -9.57 22.56 -4.96
CA VAL A 188 -8.85 23.42 -4.00
C VAL A 188 -9.27 23.11 -2.56
N ASN A 189 -10.56 22.79 -2.37
CA ASN A 189 -11.14 22.43 -1.08
C ASN A 189 -10.56 21.14 -0.48
N ASP A 190 -9.99 20.26 -1.30
CA ASP A 190 -9.37 19.02 -0.84
C ASP A 190 -7.89 19.20 -0.51
N THR A 191 -7.32 20.39 -0.73
CA THR A 191 -5.89 20.64 -0.51
C THR A 191 -5.47 20.39 0.96
N PRO A 192 -6.18 20.91 1.98
CA PRO A 192 -5.81 20.63 3.37
C PRO A 192 -5.88 19.14 3.78
N PRO A 193 -6.96 18.38 3.54
CA PRO A 193 -7.00 16.96 3.88
C PRO A 193 -6.03 16.12 3.04
N LEU A 194 -5.81 16.46 1.76
CA LEU A 194 -4.88 15.75 0.89
C LEU A 194 -3.44 15.85 1.40
N ARG A 195 -3.02 17.04 1.86
CA ARG A 195 -1.69 17.24 2.47
C ARG A 195 -1.54 16.57 3.84
N ALA A 196 -2.63 16.39 4.57
CA ALA A 196 -2.61 15.82 5.91
C ALA A 196 -2.63 14.28 5.91
N ALA A 197 -3.16 13.67 4.85
CA ALA A 197 -3.18 12.23 4.68
C ALA A 197 -1.76 11.65 4.64
N ASP A 198 -1.61 10.37 4.97
CA ASP A 198 -0.31 9.68 4.83
C ASP A 198 0.08 9.53 3.36
N ILE A 199 -0.93 9.49 2.48
CA ILE A 199 -0.76 9.45 1.03
C ILE A 199 -1.82 10.35 0.38
N GLY A 200 -1.41 11.49 -0.14
CA GLY A 200 -2.24 12.39 -0.94
C GLY A 200 -2.25 11.99 -2.41
N ILE A 201 -3.43 11.78 -2.99
CA ILE A 201 -3.62 11.36 -4.38
C ILE A 201 -4.42 12.43 -5.13
N ALA A 202 -3.82 13.01 -6.19
CA ALA A 202 -4.48 13.98 -7.04
C ALA A 202 -4.77 13.43 -8.45
N LEU A 203 -5.83 13.96 -9.06
CA LEU A 203 -6.14 13.72 -10.47
C LEU A 203 -5.27 14.59 -11.37
N GLY A 204 -4.77 14.02 -12.46
CA GLY A 204 -3.83 14.64 -13.38
C GLY A 204 -4.50 15.61 -14.35
N ARG A 205 -5.62 15.21 -14.97
CA ARG A 205 -6.33 16.01 -15.99
C ARG A 205 -7.42 16.88 -15.40
N SER A 206 -8.30 16.30 -14.57
CA SER A 206 -9.41 17.04 -13.96
C SER A 206 -9.02 17.77 -12.66
N GLY A 207 -7.87 17.43 -12.06
CA GLY A 207 -7.42 18.04 -10.81
C GLY A 207 -6.82 19.44 -10.99
N VAL A 208 -7.14 20.35 -10.06
CA VAL A 208 -6.57 21.69 -10.04
C VAL A 208 -5.07 21.64 -9.75
N GLU A 209 -4.31 22.64 -10.24
CA GLU A 209 -2.86 22.72 -10.04
C GLU A 209 -2.47 22.73 -8.55
N ALA A 210 -3.25 23.40 -7.71
CA ALA A 210 -3.02 23.43 -6.26
C ALA A 210 -3.05 22.03 -5.64
N ALA A 211 -3.98 21.16 -6.06
CA ALA A 211 -4.08 19.78 -5.55
C ALA A 211 -2.93 18.90 -6.07
N ARG A 212 -2.54 19.06 -7.35
CA ARG A 212 -1.39 18.33 -7.93
C ARG A 212 -0.07 18.74 -7.30
N GLY A 213 0.11 20.01 -6.95
CA GLY A 213 1.33 20.55 -6.35
C GLY A 213 1.61 20.07 -4.92
N ILE A 214 0.64 19.47 -4.24
CA ILE A 214 0.79 18.97 -2.86
C ILE A 214 0.62 17.44 -2.73
N ALA A 215 0.27 16.74 -3.81
CA ALA A 215 0.01 15.31 -3.78
C ALA A 215 1.30 14.49 -3.84
N ASP A 216 1.31 13.35 -3.14
CA ASP A 216 2.39 12.36 -3.21
C ASP A 216 2.29 11.51 -4.48
N VAL A 217 1.06 11.29 -4.96
CA VAL A 217 0.76 10.50 -6.16
C VAL A 217 -0.18 11.28 -7.08
N ILE A 218 0.12 11.28 -8.38
CA ILE A 218 -0.72 11.93 -9.39
C ILE A 218 -1.18 10.88 -10.42
N LEU A 219 -2.49 10.79 -10.63
CA LEU A 219 -3.10 9.94 -11.65
C LEU A 219 -3.13 10.69 -12.98
N LEU A 220 -2.10 10.51 -13.82
CA LEU A 220 -1.93 11.27 -15.07
C LEU A 220 -3.11 11.16 -16.05
N GLU A 221 -3.83 10.03 -16.04
CA GLU A 221 -4.96 9.76 -16.93
C GLU A 221 -6.32 9.78 -16.21
N ASP A 222 -6.34 10.15 -14.93
CA ASP A 222 -7.51 10.10 -14.05
C ASP A 222 -8.18 8.72 -13.94
N ASP A 223 -7.46 7.65 -14.32
CA ASP A 223 -7.92 6.27 -14.19
C ASP A 223 -7.74 5.78 -12.75
N LEU A 224 -8.87 5.63 -12.05
CA LEU A 224 -8.90 5.14 -10.68
C LEU A 224 -8.49 3.67 -10.59
N ALA A 225 -8.69 2.85 -11.65
CA ALA A 225 -8.32 1.44 -11.61
C ALA A 225 -6.80 1.24 -11.42
N SER A 226 -5.98 2.16 -11.95
CA SER A 226 -4.53 2.17 -11.77
C SER A 226 -4.06 2.24 -10.30
N LEU A 227 -4.92 2.70 -9.38
CA LEU A 227 -4.61 2.68 -7.95
C LEU A 227 -4.56 1.26 -7.37
N ALA A 228 -5.35 0.33 -7.91
CA ALA A 228 -5.26 -1.08 -7.51
C ALA A 228 -3.88 -1.65 -7.86
N ASP A 229 -3.39 -1.36 -9.06
CA ASP A 229 -2.06 -1.76 -9.52
C ASP A 229 -0.96 -1.12 -8.68
N ALA A 230 -1.10 0.16 -8.34
CA ALA A 230 -0.15 0.88 -7.49
C ALA A 230 -0.05 0.24 -6.09
N VAL A 231 -1.19 -0.12 -5.49
CA VAL A 231 -1.24 -0.82 -4.20
C VAL A 231 -0.60 -2.20 -4.30
N GLU A 232 -0.90 -2.99 -5.34
CA GLU A 232 -0.30 -4.31 -5.55
C GLU A 232 1.23 -4.21 -5.68
N ARG A 233 1.72 -3.26 -6.47
CA ARG A 233 3.16 -2.99 -6.63
C ARG A 233 3.80 -2.58 -5.31
N GLY A 234 3.18 -1.67 -4.56
CA GLY A 234 3.66 -1.23 -3.25
C GLY A 234 3.77 -2.40 -2.26
N ARG A 235 2.74 -3.26 -2.19
CA ARG A 235 2.75 -4.47 -1.37
C ARG A 235 3.86 -5.46 -1.81
N THR A 236 4.07 -5.60 -3.11
CA THR A 236 5.12 -6.47 -3.68
C THR A 236 6.51 -6.00 -3.28
N VAL A 237 6.79 -4.70 -3.48
CA VAL A 237 8.06 -4.07 -3.11
C VAL A 237 8.32 -4.24 -1.61
N ALA A 238 7.33 -4.00 -0.74
CA ALA A 238 7.49 -4.15 0.70
C ALA A 238 7.84 -5.59 1.12
N ILE A 239 7.18 -6.60 0.52
CA ILE A 239 7.49 -8.01 0.77
C ILE A 239 8.90 -8.36 0.29
N ASN A 240 9.29 -7.87 -0.88
CA ASN A 240 10.57 -8.17 -1.49
C ASN A 240 11.75 -7.52 -0.77
N ILE A 241 11.59 -6.27 -0.31
CA ILE A 241 12.55 -5.61 0.57
C ILE A 241 12.74 -6.44 1.84
N ARG A 242 11.68 -6.98 2.43
CA ARG A 242 11.81 -7.86 3.61
C ARG A 242 12.56 -9.16 3.29
N LYS A 243 12.39 -9.73 2.09
CA LYS A 243 13.19 -10.90 1.65
C LYS A 243 14.68 -10.55 1.54
N ALA A 244 15.00 -9.41 0.92
CA ALA A 244 16.37 -8.93 0.79
C ALA A 244 17.02 -8.63 2.15
N ILE A 245 16.30 -7.95 3.06
CA ILE A 245 16.77 -7.68 4.43
C ILE A 245 17.05 -8.98 5.18
N ARG A 246 16.17 -9.99 5.09
CA ARG A 246 16.41 -11.29 5.73
C ARG A 246 17.65 -11.99 5.21
N TYR A 247 17.84 -11.96 3.89
CA TYR A 247 19.04 -12.50 3.27
C TYR A 247 20.29 -11.81 3.84
N LEU A 248 20.37 -10.48 3.73
CA LEU A 248 21.51 -9.71 4.21
C LEU A 248 21.78 -9.89 5.70
N VAL A 249 20.74 -9.91 6.54
CA VAL A 249 20.90 -10.10 7.99
C VAL A 249 21.42 -11.50 8.31
N ALA A 250 20.91 -12.55 7.66
CA ALA A 250 21.38 -13.92 7.90
C ALA A 250 22.83 -14.12 7.40
N THR A 251 23.18 -13.58 6.23
CA THR A 251 24.55 -13.71 5.68
C THR A 251 25.56 -12.94 6.54
N ASN A 252 25.26 -11.69 6.91
CA ASN A 252 26.10 -10.92 7.84
C ASN A 252 26.24 -11.60 9.20
N LEU A 253 25.14 -12.16 9.74
CA LEU A 253 25.19 -12.88 11.01
C LEU A 253 26.04 -14.14 10.89
N SER A 254 26.01 -14.84 9.75
CA SER A 254 26.85 -16.02 9.51
C SER A 254 28.33 -15.68 9.46
N GLU A 255 28.69 -14.52 8.89
CA GLU A 255 30.06 -13.98 8.90
C GLU A 255 30.51 -13.65 10.31
N ILE A 256 29.69 -12.95 11.09
CA ILE A 256 30.00 -12.61 12.48
C ILE A 256 30.22 -13.89 13.30
N ILE A 257 29.33 -14.88 13.19
CA ILE A 257 29.47 -16.17 13.88
C ILE A 257 30.77 -16.86 13.44
N PHE A 258 31.05 -16.91 12.14
CA PHE A 258 32.26 -17.51 11.59
C PHE A 258 33.53 -16.84 12.16
N MET A 259 33.59 -15.51 12.12
CA MET A 259 34.72 -14.75 12.66
C MET A 259 34.91 -14.94 14.16
N LEU A 260 33.82 -14.89 14.95
CA LEU A 260 33.85 -15.05 16.40
C LEU A 260 34.29 -16.46 16.83
N VAL A 261 33.73 -17.50 16.21
CA VAL A 261 34.08 -18.89 16.51
C VAL A 261 35.54 -19.17 16.14
N ALA A 262 36.00 -18.65 15.01
CA ALA A 262 37.40 -18.78 14.61
C ALA A 262 38.35 -18.04 15.57
N ALA A 263 38.00 -16.82 15.97
CA ALA A 263 38.77 -16.05 16.95
C ALA A 263 38.83 -16.75 18.32
N ALA A 264 37.70 -17.27 18.81
CA ALA A 264 37.63 -18.05 20.05
C ALA A 264 38.46 -19.34 19.98
N ALA A 265 38.58 -19.95 18.79
CA ALA A 265 39.46 -21.08 18.53
C ALA A 265 40.94 -20.71 18.34
N GLY A 266 41.32 -19.46 18.61
CA GLY A 266 42.71 -18.98 18.51
C GLY A 266 43.22 -18.78 17.09
N ARG A 267 42.34 -18.75 16.07
CA ARG A 267 42.74 -18.53 14.68
C ARG A 267 42.82 -17.03 14.40
N ALA A 268 44.04 -16.54 14.17
CA ALA A 268 44.25 -15.18 13.69
C ALA A 268 43.76 -15.05 12.23
N HIS A 269 42.94 -14.04 11.96
CA HIS A 269 42.46 -13.64 10.62
C HIS A 269 41.82 -14.76 9.78
N PRO A 270 40.67 -15.33 10.18
CA PRO A 270 39.99 -16.39 9.44
C PRO A 270 39.45 -15.95 8.06
N LEU A 271 39.10 -14.66 7.92
CA LEU A 271 38.86 -13.99 6.64
C LEU A 271 39.69 -12.70 6.59
N SER A 272 40.19 -12.36 5.40
CA SER A 272 40.87 -11.09 5.16
C SER A 272 39.86 -9.93 5.00
N PRO A 273 40.25 -8.68 5.28
CA PRO A 273 39.37 -7.53 5.06
C PRO A 273 38.86 -7.41 3.61
N ILE A 274 39.69 -7.77 2.63
CA ILE A 274 39.29 -7.73 1.22
C ILE A 274 38.31 -8.86 0.84
N GLN A 275 38.42 -10.04 1.47
CA GLN A 275 37.41 -11.10 1.36
C GLN A 275 36.07 -10.64 1.94
N LEU A 276 36.07 -9.99 3.11
CA LEU A 276 34.85 -9.44 3.71
C LEU A 276 34.20 -8.35 2.84
N LEU A 277 35.02 -7.47 2.25
CA LEU A 277 34.53 -6.45 1.33
C LEU A 277 33.92 -7.08 0.07
N TRP A 278 34.56 -8.12 -0.47
CA TRP A 278 34.06 -8.87 -1.61
C TRP A 278 32.71 -9.52 -1.34
N ILE A 279 32.55 -10.12 -0.14
CA ILE A 279 31.29 -10.73 0.26
C ILE A 279 30.18 -9.68 0.31
N ASN A 280 30.41 -8.63 1.11
CA ASN A 280 29.40 -7.63 1.43
C ASN A 280 29.03 -6.72 0.26
N LEU A 281 29.97 -6.42 -0.64
CA LEU A 281 29.74 -5.47 -1.73
C LEU A 281 29.36 -6.14 -3.05
N LEU A 282 29.85 -7.35 -3.30
CA LEU A 282 29.66 -8.01 -4.59
C LEU A 282 28.75 -9.23 -4.50
N THR A 283 29.11 -10.23 -3.69
CA THR A 283 28.38 -11.50 -3.72
C THR A 283 27.04 -11.42 -3.03
N ASP A 284 26.86 -10.57 -2.01
CA ASP A 284 25.59 -10.42 -1.31
C ASP A 284 24.63 -9.41 -1.94
N VAL A 285 25.15 -8.32 -2.51
CA VAL A 285 24.32 -7.28 -3.14
C VAL A 285 23.54 -7.84 -4.33
N LEU A 286 24.18 -8.70 -5.14
CA LEU A 286 23.56 -9.25 -6.35
C LEU A 286 22.31 -10.10 -6.04
N PRO A 287 22.36 -11.16 -5.20
CA PRO A 287 21.16 -11.89 -4.80
C PRO A 287 20.13 -11.03 -4.07
N ALA A 288 20.55 -10.06 -3.24
CA ALA A 288 19.63 -9.15 -2.56
C ALA A 288 18.80 -8.31 -3.55
N LEU A 289 19.42 -7.78 -4.61
CA LEU A 289 18.72 -7.09 -5.70
C LEU A 289 17.79 -8.05 -6.47
N GLY A 290 18.25 -9.28 -6.72
CA GLY A 290 17.42 -10.33 -7.32
C GLY A 290 16.16 -10.63 -6.51
N LEU A 291 16.29 -10.70 -5.18
CA LEU A 291 15.18 -10.89 -4.23
C LEU A 291 14.24 -9.68 -4.17
N ALA A 292 14.77 -8.47 -4.35
CA ALA A 292 13.99 -7.23 -4.42
C ALA A 292 13.07 -7.20 -5.66
N MET A 293 13.47 -7.88 -6.75
CA MET A 293 12.76 -7.94 -8.03
C MET A 293 11.90 -9.20 -8.21
N GLU A 294 11.47 -9.82 -7.10
CA GLU A 294 10.54 -10.96 -7.15
C GLU A 294 9.15 -10.54 -7.68
N PRO A 295 8.50 -11.37 -8.51
CA PRO A 295 7.15 -11.12 -8.98
C PRO A 295 6.12 -11.11 -7.83
N ALA A 296 4.99 -10.43 -8.06
CA ALA A 296 3.88 -10.37 -7.13
C ALA A 296 3.34 -11.77 -6.81
N ALA A 297 2.94 -12.00 -5.54
CA ALA A 297 2.27 -13.23 -5.16
C ALA A 297 0.80 -13.19 -5.63
N PRO A 298 0.24 -14.28 -6.18
CA PRO A 298 -1.13 -14.28 -6.71
C PRO A 298 -2.21 -13.90 -5.68
N ASP A 299 -1.97 -14.17 -4.40
CA ASP A 299 -2.89 -13.90 -3.29
C ASP A 299 -2.59 -12.57 -2.58
N LEU A 300 -1.77 -11.69 -3.18
CA LEU A 300 -1.33 -10.46 -2.51
C LEU A 300 -2.48 -9.47 -2.26
N MET A 301 -3.41 -9.37 -3.21
CA MET A 301 -4.60 -8.52 -3.15
C MET A 301 -5.79 -9.20 -2.45
N THR A 302 -5.58 -10.34 -1.80
CA THR A 302 -6.59 -10.99 -0.92
C THR A 302 -6.16 -11.01 0.55
N ARG A 303 -4.95 -10.51 0.86
CA ARG A 303 -4.44 -10.40 2.22
C ARG A 303 -4.81 -9.04 2.81
N PRO A 304 -5.05 -8.95 4.13
CA PRO A 304 -5.30 -7.66 4.79
C PRO A 304 -4.05 -6.75 4.72
N PRO A 305 -4.23 -5.42 4.86
CA PRO A 305 -3.12 -4.48 4.96
C PRO A 305 -2.18 -4.83 6.11
N ARG A 306 -0.88 -4.60 5.91
CA ARG A 306 0.14 -4.79 6.94
C ARG A 306 -0.12 -3.84 8.11
N ASP A 307 0.05 -4.33 9.33
CA ASP A 307 0.13 -3.48 10.50
C ASP A 307 1.38 -2.59 10.43
N PRO A 308 1.24 -1.25 10.47
CA PRO A 308 2.37 -0.32 10.48
C PRO A 308 3.38 -0.61 11.60
N GLN A 309 2.91 -1.09 12.76
CA GLN A 309 3.71 -1.37 13.94
C GLN A 309 4.42 -2.72 13.89
N GLU A 310 4.12 -3.57 12.89
CA GLU A 310 4.84 -4.84 12.75
C GLU A 310 6.33 -4.56 12.43
N PRO A 311 7.28 -5.09 13.22
CA PRO A 311 8.69 -4.92 12.95
C PRO A 311 9.08 -5.65 11.65
N VAL A 312 10.11 -5.14 10.97
CA VAL A 312 10.63 -5.76 9.74
C VAL A 312 11.08 -7.20 10.00
N ILE A 313 11.82 -7.41 11.09
CA ILE A 313 12.23 -8.72 11.63
C ILE A 313 11.68 -8.84 13.05
N SER A 314 10.85 -9.86 13.29
CA SER A 314 10.34 -10.14 14.64
C SER A 314 11.35 -10.94 15.48
N PRO A 315 11.26 -10.93 16.83
CA PRO A 315 12.15 -11.71 17.68
C PRO A 315 12.16 -13.22 17.36
N ALA A 316 10.98 -13.79 17.06
CA ALA A 316 10.87 -15.19 16.64
C ALA A 316 11.56 -15.45 15.28
N GLU A 317 11.48 -14.47 14.36
CA GLU A 317 12.16 -14.54 13.07
C GLU A 317 13.68 -14.44 13.24
N PHE A 318 14.15 -13.60 14.17
CA PHE A 318 15.57 -13.49 14.50
C PHE A 318 16.16 -14.83 14.96
N GLY A 319 15.45 -15.59 15.81
CA GLY A 319 15.88 -16.94 16.22
C GLY A 319 16.04 -17.91 15.04
N THR A 320 15.17 -17.80 14.03
CA THR A 320 15.29 -18.60 12.79
C THR A 320 16.50 -18.16 11.96
N LEU A 321 16.71 -16.85 11.81
CA LEU A 321 17.86 -16.30 11.09
C LEU A 321 19.18 -16.69 11.78
N ALA A 322 19.25 -16.66 13.11
CA ALA A 322 20.42 -17.07 13.89
C ALA A 322 20.74 -18.57 13.71
N ARG A 323 19.73 -19.43 13.68
CA ARG A 323 19.90 -20.85 13.35
C ARG A 323 20.45 -21.02 11.94
N ASP A 324 19.82 -20.39 10.95
CA ASP A 324 20.22 -20.50 9.55
C ASP A 324 21.66 -19.98 9.35
N ALA A 325 22.01 -18.85 9.97
CA ALA A 325 23.36 -18.28 9.97
C ALA A 325 24.40 -19.21 10.61
N SER A 326 24.02 -19.88 11.71
CA SER A 326 24.88 -20.87 12.37
C SER A 326 25.13 -22.09 11.49
N LEU A 327 24.13 -22.58 10.76
CA LEU A 327 24.28 -23.68 9.79
C LEU A 327 25.22 -23.29 8.64
N ILE A 328 25.08 -22.07 8.13
CA ILE A 328 25.98 -21.51 7.11
C ILE A 328 27.42 -21.50 7.61
N ALA A 329 27.67 -20.89 8.78
CA ALA A 329 29.01 -20.82 9.37
C ALA A 329 29.60 -22.21 9.67
N ALA A 330 28.79 -23.12 10.23
CA ALA A 330 29.21 -24.49 10.53
C ALA A 330 29.60 -25.27 9.26
N SER A 331 28.87 -25.09 8.16
CA SER A 331 29.20 -25.73 6.88
C SER A 331 30.55 -25.26 6.33
N ALA A 332 30.85 -23.96 6.46
CA ALA A 332 32.14 -23.41 6.06
C ALA A 332 33.28 -24.01 6.91
N PHE A 333 33.13 -24.09 8.24
CA PHE A 333 34.11 -24.75 9.10
C PHE A 333 34.28 -26.24 8.79
N ALA A 334 33.19 -26.94 8.48
CA ALA A 334 33.22 -28.35 8.09
C ALA A 334 34.03 -28.53 6.78
N ALA A 335 33.86 -27.64 5.81
CA ALA A 335 34.66 -27.63 4.58
C ALA A 335 36.15 -27.41 4.87
N GLN A 336 36.49 -26.44 5.73
CA GLN A 336 37.89 -26.21 6.15
C GLN A 336 38.51 -27.44 6.80
N ALA A 337 37.78 -28.08 7.73
CA ALA A 337 38.25 -29.26 8.43
C ALA A 337 38.40 -30.47 7.49
N CYS A 338 37.50 -30.62 6.51
CA CYS A 338 37.59 -31.65 5.49
C CYS A 338 38.85 -31.48 4.62
N ALA A 339 39.08 -30.27 4.10
CA ALA A 339 40.26 -29.98 3.29
C ALA A 339 41.58 -30.18 4.07
N ALA A 340 41.61 -29.81 5.35
CA ALA A 340 42.77 -30.06 6.20
C ALA A 340 43.07 -31.55 6.39
N ARG A 341 42.02 -32.39 6.54
CA ARG A 341 42.19 -33.86 6.67
C ARG A 341 42.68 -34.52 5.39
N LEU A 342 42.37 -33.94 4.23
CA LEU A 342 42.81 -34.43 2.93
C LEU A 342 44.23 -33.97 2.55
N GLY A 343 44.97 -33.36 3.49
CA GLY A 343 46.37 -32.95 3.30
C GLY A 343 46.54 -31.54 2.74
N GLY A 344 45.49 -30.72 2.70
CA GLY A 344 45.57 -29.31 2.31
C GLY A 344 46.37 -28.46 3.31
N SER A 345 47.08 -27.45 2.82
CA SER A 345 47.77 -26.48 3.69
C SER A 345 46.78 -25.59 4.45
N THR A 346 47.17 -25.05 5.61
CA THR A 346 46.32 -24.15 6.42
C THR A 346 45.77 -22.98 5.62
N GLN A 347 46.59 -22.40 4.73
CA GLN A 347 46.19 -21.27 3.88
C GLN A 347 45.19 -21.69 2.79
N SER A 348 45.33 -22.91 2.25
CA SER A 348 44.34 -23.49 1.33
C SER A 348 43.02 -23.78 2.04
N GLY A 349 43.08 -24.24 3.29
CA GLY A 349 41.91 -24.43 4.16
C GLY A 349 41.13 -23.13 4.39
N GLN A 350 41.81 -21.99 4.58
CA GLN A 350 41.14 -20.69 4.70
C GLN A 350 40.37 -20.32 3.42
N THR A 351 40.99 -20.48 2.24
CA THR A 351 40.32 -20.23 0.95
C THR A 351 39.13 -21.17 0.72
N VAL A 352 39.23 -22.44 1.14
CA VAL A 352 38.12 -23.40 1.08
C VAL A 352 36.95 -22.95 1.97
N GLY A 353 37.24 -22.47 3.18
CA GLY A 353 36.21 -21.94 4.08
C GLY A 353 35.56 -20.68 3.56
N PHE A 354 36.35 -19.72 3.06
CA PHE A 354 35.84 -18.52 2.38
C PHE A 354 34.92 -18.89 1.22
N THR A 355 35.37 -19.78 0.33
CA THR A 355 34.59 -20.21 -0.83
C THR A 355 33.32 -20.96 -0.42
N SER A 356 33.40 -21.81 0.60
CA SER A 356 32.25 -22.54 1.14
C SER A 356 31.25 -21.60 1.80
N LEU A 357 31.72 -20.55 2.48
CA LEU A 357 30.87 -19.54 3.10
C LEU A 357 30.10 -18.76 2.03
N VAL A 358 30.80 -18.25 1.01
CA VAL A 358 30.16 -17.56 -0.12
C VAL A 358 29.17 -18.48 -0.83
N ALA A 359 29.56 -19.71 -1.15
CA ALA A 359 28.67 -20.66 -1.79
C ALA A 359 27.41 -20.92 -0.93
N ALA A 360 27.56 -21.09 0.38
CA ALA A 360 26.45 -21.27 1.30
C ALA A 360 25.51 -20.07 1.31
N GLN A 361 26.04 -18.84 1.33
CA GLN A 361 25.24 -17.61 1.27
C GLN A 361 24.48 -17.53 -0.06
N LEU A 362 25.16 -17.75 -1.20
CA LEU A 362 24.52 -17.75 -2.52
C LEU A 362 23.41 -18.82 -2.64
N PHE A 363 23.63 -20.03 -2.12
CA PHE A 363 22.58 -21.04 -2.07
C PHE A 363 21.46 -20.68 -1.09
N TYR A 364 21.76 -20.05 0.04
CA TYR A 364 20.77 -19.58 1.00
C TYR A 364 19.80 -18.56 0.40
N ALA A 365 20.22 -17.78 -0.60
CA ALA A 365 19.34 -16.85 -1.32
C ALA A 365 18.09 -17.55 -1.91
N PHE A 366 18.18 -18.83 -2.30
CA PHE A 366 17.02 -19.62 -2.75
C PHE A 366 15.99 -19.84 -1.63
N ALA A 367 16.46 -20.10 -0.41
CA ALA A 367 15.60 -20.26 0.76
C ALA A 367 14.89 -18.92 1.08
N CYS A 368 15.54 -17.77 0.86
CA CYS A 368 14.95 -16.45 1.11
C CYS A 368 13.83 -16.05 0.14
N ARG A 369 13.70 -16.73 -1.02
CA ARG A 369 12.60 -16.45 -1.98
C ARG A 369 11.21 -16.75 -1.40
N SER A 370 11.10 -17.58 -0.35
CA SER A 370 9.83 -17.84 0.34
C SER A 370 9.98 -17.85 1.85
N ARG A 371 9.04 -17.20 2.55
CA ARG A 371 8.99 -17.18 4.02
C ARG A 371 8.42 -18.46 4.63
N ARG A 372 7.43 -19.08 3.98
CA ARG A 372 6.63 -20.19 4.56
C ARG A 372 6.63 -21.48 3.72
N GLY A 373 6.99 -21.41 2.43
CA GLY A 373 6.94 -22.57 1.55
C GLY A 373 8.33 -23.15 1.30
N SER A 374 8.49 -24.45 1.50
CA SER A 374 9.70 -25.17 1.08
C SER A 374 9.79 -25.27 -0.45
N ILE A 375 10.98 -25.16 -1.04
CA ILE A 375 11.25 -25.47 -2.46
C ILE A 375 10.94 -26.95 -2.74
N LEU A 376 11.17 -27.82 -1.76
CA LEU A 376 10.92 -29.26 -1.84
C LEU A 376 9.44 -29.65 -1.69
N SER A 377 8.55 -28.67 -1.51
CA SER A 377 7.10 -28.91 -1.38
C SER A 377 6.36 -29.03 -2.72
N GLY A 378 7.05 -28.89 -3.86
CA GLY A 378 6.47 -29.05 -5.19
C GLY A 378 5.56 -27.89 -5.66
N ARG A 379 5.39 -26.83 -4.85
CA ARG A 379 4.70 -25.61 -5.28
C ARG A 379 5.57 -24.85 -6.27
N ALA A 380 5.17 -24.83 -7.54
CA ALA A 380 5.83 -24.05 -8.58
C ALA A 380 5.84 -22.56 -8.20
N ARG A 381 7.04 -21.96 -8.20
CA ARG A 381 7.21 -20.52 -7.98
C ARG A 381 7.30 -19.83 -9.34
N PRO A 382 6.73 -18.63 -9.51
CA PRO A 382 6.95 -17.86 -10.71
C PRO A 382 8.47 -17.65 -10.94
N PRO A 383 8.96 -17.85 -12.17
CA PRO A 383 10.37 -17.64 -12.47
C PRO A 383 10.74 -16.17 -12.26
N ASN A 384 11.93 -15.95 -11.71
CA ASN A 384 12.49 -14.62 -11.54
C ASN A 384 13.83 -14.56 -12.29
N PRO A 385 13.84 -14.15 -13.58
CA PRO A 385 15.05 -14.16 -14.39
C PRO A 385 16.12 -13.22 -13.83
N PHE A 386 15.73 -12.10 -13.20
CA PHE A 386 16.66 -11.18 -12.55
C PHE A 386 17.37 -11.85 -11.37
N PHE A 387 16.66 -12.60 -10.52
CA PHE A 387 17.28 -13.36 -9.44
C PHE A 387 18.27 -14.41 -9.95
N PHE A 388 17.88 -15.22 -10.94
CA PHE A 388 18.77 -16.24 -11.48
C PHE A 388 19.98 -15.63 -12.19
N GLY A 389 19.79 -14.52 -12.92
CA GLY A 389 20.89 -13.78 -13.54
C GLY A 389 21.85 -13.20 -12.52
N ALA A 390 21.35 -12.51 -11.49
CA ALA A 390 22.17 -11.92 -10.44
C ALA A 390 22.94 -12.99 -9.64
N LEU A 391 22.29 -14.12 -9.34
CA LEU A 391 22.92 -15.24 -8.66
C LEU A 391 24.01 -15.90 -9.53
N GLY A 392 23.73 -16.10 -10.82
CA GLY A 392 24.71 -16.60 -11.79
C GLY A 392 25.93 -15.68 -11.91
N CYS A 393 25.71 -14.36 -11.95
CA CYS A 393 26.79 -13.37 -11.91
C CYS A 393 27.61 -13.45 -10.62
N ALA A 394 26.96 -13.65 -9.46
CA ALA A 394 27.67 -13.79 -8.18
C ALA A 394 28.53 -15.06 -8.13
N PHE A 395 28.02 -16.21 -8.59
CA PHE A 395 28.82 -17.43 -8.72
C PHE A 395 29.97 -17.27 -9.72
N ALA A 396 29.72 -16.61 -10.85
CA ALA A 396 30.76 -16.33 -11.85
C ALA A 396 31.85 -15.42 -11.29
N ALA A 397 31.47 -14.38 -10.54
CA ALA A 397 32.41 -13.50 -9.84
C ALA A 397 33.24 -14.30 -8.82
N GLN A 398 32.61 -15.16 -8.02
CA GLN A 398 33.33 -16.02 -7.08
C GLN A 398 34.30 -16.97 -7.79
N GLY A 399 33.90 -17.54 -8.93
CA GLY A 399 34.80 -18.34 -9.78
C GLY A 399 35.96 -17.51 -10.32
N ALA A 400 35.71 -16.28 -10.78
CA ALA A 400 36.74 -15.38 -11.27
C ALA A 400 37.78 -15.03 -10.19
N ALA A 401 37.33 -14.78 -8.95
CA ALA A 401 38.20 -14.52 -7.80
C ALA A 401 39.18 -15.68 -7.52
N LEU A 402 38.73 -16.93 -7.76
CA LEU A 402 39.51 -18.14 -7.51
C LEU A 402 40.37 -18.58 -8.70
N PHE A 403 39.90 -18.37 -9.93
CA PHE A 403 40.55 -18.94 -11.12
C PHE A 403 41.32 -17.92 -11.97
N ILE A 404 41.16 -16.61 -11.79
CA ILE A 404 41.92 -15.62 -12.56
C ILE A 404 43.19 -15.21 -11.79
N PRO A 405 44.41 -15.42 -12.34
CA PRO A 405 45.66 -15.19 -11.64
C PRO A 405 45.83 -13.81 -10.99
N GLY A 406 45.34 -12.74 -11.64
CA GLY A 406 45.40 -11.37 -11.09
C GLY A 406 44.53 -11.16 -9.85
N PHE A 407 43.36 -11.81 -9.79
CA PHE A 407 42.45 -11.72 -8.63
C PHE A 407 42.85 -12.66 -7.50
N ARG A 408 43.44 -13.84 -7.81
CA ARG A 408 43.88 -14.83 -6.81
C ARG A 408 44.76 -14.21 -5.73
N ASN A 409 45.69 -13.34 -6.10
CA ASN A 409 46.62 -12.69 -5.17
C ASN A 409 45.91 -11.84 -4.09
N LEU A 410 44.66 -11.44 -4.32
CA LEU A 410 43.84 -10.67 -3.37
C LEU A 410 43.07 -11.58 -2.40
N PHE A 411 42.71 -12.81 -2.81
CA PHE A 411 41.78 -13.66 -2.08
C PHE A 411 42.38 -14.94 -1.49
N GLY A 412 43.64 -15.27 -1.80
CA GLY A 412 44.37 -16.38 -1.20
C GLY A 412 44.97 -17.36 -2.21
N PRO A 413 45.61 -18.44 -1.73
CA PRO A 413 46.23 -19.43 -2.61
C PRO A 413 45.18 -20.14 -3.47
N ALA A 414 45.62 -20.62 -4.63
CA ALA A 414 44.77 -21.38 -5.54
C ALA A 414 44.33 -22.70 -4.87
N ILE A 415 43.04 -23.00 -4.97
CA ILE A 415 42.47 -24.28 -4.54
C ILE A 415 42.35 -25.23 -5.72
N GLY A 416 42.50 -26.53 -5.45
CA GLY A 416 42.29 -27.56 -6.47
C GLY A 416 40.82 -27.73 -6.84
N ILE A 417 40.56 -28.47 -7.92
CA ILE A 417 39.18 -28.79 -8.35
C ILE A 417 38.44 -29.59 -7.26
N ALA A 418 39.14 -30.49 -6.57
CA ALA A 418 38.56 -31.27 -5.47
C ALA A 418 38.10 -30.37 -4.30
N ASP A 419 38.97 -29.44 -3.89
CA ASP A 419 38.67 -28.47 -2.83
C ASP A 419 37.51 -27.54 -3.20
N PHE A 420 37.45 -27.09 -4.46
CA PHE A 420 36.33 -26.32 -4.98
C PHE A 420 35.02 -27.13 -4.95
N GLY A 421 35.07 -28.41 -5.32
CA GLY A 421 33.93 -29.32 -5.21
C GLY A 421 33.45 -29.50 -3.76
N ILE A 422 34.38 -29.62 -2.80
CA ILE A 422 34.06 -29.67 -1.37
C ILE A 422 33.39 -28.37 -0.93
N SER A 423 33.90 -27.20 -1.32
CA SER A 423 33.29 -25.90 -0.99
C SER A 423 31.87 -25.77 -1.52
N LEU A 424 31.61 -26.18 -2.77
CA LEU A 424 30.27 -26.13 -3.35
C LEU A 424 29.30 -27.12 -2.67
N ALA A 425 29.75 -28.36 -2.41
CA ALA A 425 28.94 -29.38 -1.75
C ALA A 425 28.60 -28.97 -0.31
N ALA A 426 29.58 -28.47 0.44
CA ALA A 426 29.37 -27.94 1.78
C ALA A 426 28.46 -26.69 1.75
N GLY A 427 28.62 -25.82 0.76
CA GLY A 427 27.76 -24.65 0.57
C GLY A 427 26.30 -25.00 0.26
N ALA A 428 26.04 -26.09 -0.47
CA ALA A 428 24.68 -26.54 -0.74
C ALA A 428 24.00 -27.19 0.49
N ALA A 429 24.78 -27.70 1.44
CA ALA A 429 24.25 -28.45 2.59
C ALA A 429 23.32 -27.63 3.51
N PRO A 430 23.63 -26.36 3.89
CA PRO A 430 22.70 -25.51 4.64
C PRO A 430 21.34 -25.35 3.96
N LEU A 431 21.31 -25.09 2.66
CA LEU A 431 20.06 -24.96 1.90
C LEU A 431 19.20 -26.22 2.04
N LEU A 432 19.79 -27.40 1.84
CA LEU A 432 19.08 -28.68 1.97
C LEU A 432 18.57 -28.90 3.41
N ALA A 433 19.39 -28.60 4.42
CA ALA A 433 18.99 -28.72 5.83
C ALA A 433 17.84 -27.76 6.19
N ILE A 434 17.90 -26.51 5.72
CA ILE A 434 16.85 -25.51 5.97
C ILE A 434 15.54 -25.92 5.27
N GLU A 435 15.63 -26.42 4.04
CA GLU A 435 14.47 -26.84 3.28
C GLU A 435 13.80 -28.09 3.87
N THR A 436 14.57 -29.06 4.38
CA THR A 436 14.01 -30.23 5.09
C THR A 436 13.33 -29.84 6.40
N LEU A 437 13.94 -28.95 7.18
CA LEU A 437 13.33 -28.40 8.41
C LEU A 437 12.02 -27.67 8.11
N ARG A 438 12.00 -26.83 7.07
CA ARG A 438 10.77 -26.13 6.66
C ARG A 438 9.70 -27.08 6.17
N LYS A 439 10.07 -28.12 5.39
CA LYS A 439 9.12 -29.14 4.94
C LYS A 439 8.47 -29.86 6.12
N ALA A 440 9.25 -30.24 7.14
CA ALA A 440 8.73 -30.85 8.36
C ALA A 440 7.77 -29.93 9.13
N GLN A 441 8.03 -28.62 9.15
CA GLN A 441 7.18 -27.61 9.79
C GLN A 441 5.95 -27.21 8.95
N SER A 442 5.95 -27.49 7.63
CA SER A 442 4.88 -27.10 6.70
C SER A 442 3.72 -28.09 6.65
N TYR A 443 3.84 -29.27 7.28
CA TYR A 443 2.72 -30.17 7.52
C TYR A 443 2.11 -29.83 8.88
N PRO A 444 0.97 -29.13 8.93
CA PRO A 444 0.13 -29.21 10.11
C PRO A 444 -0.48 -30.63 10.14
N THR A 445 -0.26 -31.34 11.25
CA THR A 445 -1.27 -32.25 11.77
C THR A 445 -2.57 -31.51 12.02
#